data_AF-A0A497N8X7-F1
#
_entry.id   AF-A0A497N8X7-F1
#
_cell.length_a   1.000
_cell.length_b   1.000
_cell.length_c   1.000
_cell.angle_alpha   90.00
_cell.angle_beta   90.00
_cell.angle_gamma   90.00
#
_symmetry.space_group_name_H-M   'P 1'
#
loop_
_entity.id
_entity.type
_entity.pdbx_description
1 polymer ?
#
loop_
_entity_poly.entity_id
_entity_poly.type
_entity_poly.pdbx_seq_one_letter_code
_entity_poly.pdbx_strand_id
1 'polypeptide(L)' 'MIAGEVQRYIESSGASALIVTHKGDILDYVESEHACVLLDGKIYCFANPKEIYKTIKRCGYKECISCKSRVLEGW' A
#
# COMPACT_ATOMS: atom_id res chain seq x y z
N MET A 1 4.79 -12.71 11.89
CA MET A 1 5.68 -11.75 11.19
C MET A 1 5.76 -10.46 11.99
N ILE A 2 6.86 -9.70 11.89
CA ILE A 2 7.02 -8.39 12.56
C ILE A 2 5.87 -7.43 12.23
N ALA A 3 5.28 -7.53 11.04
CA ALA A 3 4.17 -6.68 10.63
C ALA A 3 2.96 -6.72 11.58
N GLY A 4 2.68 -7.86 12.24
CA GLY A 4 1.62 -7.94 13.25
C GLY A 4 1.95 -7.25 14.58
N GLU A 5 3.24 -7.09 14.90
CA GLU A 5 3.67 -6.26 16.04
C GLU A 5 3.55 -4.78 15.69
N VAL A 6 3.86 -4.41 14.44
CA VAL A 6 3.68 -3.04 13.93
C VAL A 6 2.21 -2.62 14.01
N GLN A 7 1.28 -3.48 13.57
CA GLN A 7 -0.16 -3.21 13.70
C GLN A 7 -0.56 -2.97 15.15
N ARG A 8 -0.15 -3.85 16.08
CA ARG A 8 -0.46 -3.70 17.52
C ARG A 8 0.10 -2.41 18.12
N TYR A 9 1.31 -2.01 17.74
CA TYR A 9 1.89 -0.76 18.20
C TYR A 9 1.09 0.45 17.70
N ILE A 10 0.72 0.48 16.42
CA ILE A 10 -0.07 1.57 15.83
C ILE A 10 -1.41 1.71 16.56
N GLU A 11 -2.13 0.59 16.76
CA GLU A 11 -3.42 0.57 17.46
C GLU A 11 -3.32 1.02 18.92
N SER A 12 -2.31 0.55 19.66
CA SER A 12 -2.16 0.85 21.09
C SER A 12 -1.63 2.26 21.37
N SER A 13 -0.84 2.83 20.46
CA SER A 13 -0.26 4.17 20.63
C SER A 13 -1.14 5.29 20.09
N GLY A 14 -2.05 4.98 19.16
CA GLY A 14 -2.80 5.99 18.40
C GLY A 14 -1.91 6.81 17.46
N ALA A 15 -0.70 6.33 17.16
CA ALA A 15 0.24 7.02 16.29
C ALA A 15 -0.18 6.92 14.81
N SER A 16 0.13 7.94 14.03
CA SER A 16 0.11 7.86 12.57
C SER A 16 1.39 7.21 12.07
N ALA A 17 1.29 6.32 11.07
CA ALA A 17 2.43 5.60 10.51
C ALA A 17 2.51 5.73 8.99
N LEU A 18 3.73 5.95 8.48
CA LEU A 18 4.07 5.85 7.07
C LEU A 18 5.04 4.66 6.90
N ILE A 19 4.62 3.66 6.13
CA ILE A 19 5.41 2.45 5.91
C ILE A 19 5.85 2.39 4.45
N VAL A 20 7.17 2.34 4.23
CA VAL A 20 7.76 2.21 2.89
C VAL A 20 8.44 0.84 2.80
N THR A 21 8.00 0.03 1.84
CA THR A 21 8.53 -1.33 1.66
C THR A 21 8.43 -1.77 0.21
N HIS A 22 9.33 -2.68 -0.20
CA HIS A 22 9.27 -3.37 -1.49
C HIS A 22 8.39 -4.64 -1.44
N LYS A 23 7.97 -5.06 -0.24
CA LYS A 23 7.11 -6.22 -0.01
C LYS A 23 5.68 -5.79 0.30
N GLY A 24 4.77 -6.08 -0.63
CA GLY A 24 3.34 -5.74 -0.47
C GLY A 24 2.59 -6.65 0.50
N ASP A 25 3.15 -7.78 0.92
CA ASP A 25 2.56 -8.69 1.90
C ASP A 25 2.31 -8.08 3.28
N ILE A 26 2.93 -6.94 3.57
CA ILE A 26 2.59 -6.14 4.74
C ILE A 26 1.11 -5.74 4.78
N LEU A 27 0.46 -5.61 3.62
CA LEU A 27 -0.96 -5.24 3.49
C LEU A 27 -1.90 -6.37 3.91
N ASP A 28 -1.41 -7.60 4.16
CA ASP A 28 -2.16 -8.67 4.82
C ASP A 28 -2.14 -8.54 6.36
N TYR A 29 -1.27 -7.68 6.92
CA TYR A 29 -1.02 -7.60 8.37
C TYR A 29 -1.28 -6.22 8.98
N VAL A 30 -1.14 -5.16 8.17
CA VAL A 30 -1.32 -3.77 8.61
C VAL A 30 -2.52 -3.18 7.91
N GLU A 31 -3.51 -2.75 8.69
CA GLU A 31 -4.63 -1.98 8.17
C GLU A 31 -4.15 -0.57 7.84
N SER A 32 -4.44 -0.13 6.62
CA SER A 32 -4.04 1.18 6.12
C SER A 32 -5.22 1.85 5.44
N GLU A 33 -5.29 3.17 5.60
CA GLU A 33 -6.31 3.98 4.93
C GLU A 33 -5.92 4.22 3.46
N HIS A 34 -4.64 4.49 3.23
CA HIS A 34 -4.08 4.85 1.94
C HIS A 34 -2.90 3.95 1.59
N ALA A 35 -2.75 3.63 0.30
CA ALA A 35 -1.56 2.97 -0.22
C ALA A 35 -1.21 3.55 -1.58
N CYS A 36 0.10 3.61 -1.85
CA CYS A 36 0.60 4.06 -3.13
C CYS A 36 1.69 3.13 -3.66
N VAL A 37 1.84 3.11 -4.99
CA VAL A 37 2.93 2.40 -5.67
C VAL A 37 3.87 3.43 -6.28
N LEU A 38 5.07 3.51 -5.72
CA LEU A 38 6.18 4.32 -6.21
C LEU A 38 7.07 3.43 -7.11
N LEU A 39 7.24 3.82 -8.37
CA LEU A 39 8.17 3.18 -9.31
C LEU A 39 8.89 4.29 -10.09
N ASP A 40 10.18 4.11 -10.39
CA ASP A 40 10.97 5.08 -11.19
C ASP A 40 10.81 6.55 -10.76
N GLY A 41 10.72 6.79 -9.45
CA GLY A 41 10.56 8.14 -8.86
C GLY A 41 9.18 8.78 -9.04
N LYS A 42 8.16 8.04 -9.50
CA LYS A 42 6.79 8.53 -9.70
C LYS A 42 5.76 7.66 -8.98
N ILE A 43 4.72 8.29 -8.45
CA ILE A 43 3.56 7.59 -7.90
C ILE A 43 2.64 7.22 -9.08
N TYR A 44 2.48 5.92 -9.32
CA TYR A 44 1.65 5.41 -10.42
C TYR A 44 0.25 5.00 -9.98
N CYS A 45 0.07 4.73 -8.69
CA CYS A 45 -1.19 4.24 -8.15
C CYS A 45 -1.37 4.81 -6.74
N PHE A 46 -2.56 5.34 -6.46
CA PHE A 46 -3.03 5.78 -5.16
C PHE A 46 -4.52 5.43 -5.04
N ALA A 47 -4.82 4.39 -4.26
CA ALA A 47 -6.16 3.80 -4.19
C ALA A 47 -6.29 2.97 -2.91
N ASN A 48 -7.47 2.36 -2.74
CA ASN A 48 -7.72 1.44 -1.64
C ASN A 48 -6.60 0.37 -1.56
N PRO A 49 -5.93 0.20 -0.40
CA PRO A 49 -4.81 -0.71 -0.24
C PRO A 49 -5.11 -2.16 -0.63
N LYS A 50 -6.31 -2.64 -0.31
CA LYS A 50 -6.73 -4.02 -0.61
C LYS A 50 -6.85 -4.23 -2.12
N GLU A 51 -7.35 -3.24 -2.86
CA GLU A 51 -7.45 -3.32 -4.33
C GLU A 51 -6.09 -3.22 -5.03
N ILE A 52 -5.20 -2.35 -4.53
CA ILE A 52 -3.80 -2.29 -4.97
C ILE A 52 -3.15 -3.66 -4.76
N TYR A 53 -3.28 -4.21 -3.56
CA TYR A 53 -2.59 -5.45 -3.23
C TYR A 53 -3.11 -6.67 -3.99
N LYS A 54 -4.43 -6.80 -4.17
CA LYS A 54 -5.03 -7.83 -5.04
C LYS A 54 -4.45 -7.79 -6.45
N THR A 55 -4.19 -6.59 -6.96
CA THR A 55 -3.65 -6.40 -8.31
C THR A 55 -2.18 -6.75 -8.37
N ILE A 56 -1.39 -6.35 -7.38
CA ILE A 56 0.01 -6.75 -7.26
C ILE A 56 0.13 -8.28 -7.16
N LYS A 57 -0.71 -8.94 -6.34
CA LYS A 57 -0.74 -10.41 -6.23
C LYS A 57 -1.06 -11.09 -7.58
N ARG A 58 -1.97 -10.52 -8.37
CA ARG A 58 -2.45 -11.13 -9.64
C ARG A 58 -1.56 -10.81 -10.84
N CYS A 59 -1.06 -9.59 -10.94
CA CYS A 59 -0.47 -9.04 -12.15
C CYS A 59 0.94 -8.45 -11.93
N GLY A 60 1.41 -8.39 -10.68
CA GLY A 60 2.68 -7.75 -10.32
C GLY A 60 2.60 -6.21 -10.31
N TYR A 61 3.68 -5.58 -9.86
CA TYR A 61 3.76 -4.12 -9.71
C TYR A 61 3.72 -3.36 -11.05
N LYS A 62 4.17 -3.97 -12.16
CA LYS A 62 4.17 -3.31 -13.47
C LYS A 62 2.77 -2.99 -13.98
N GLU A 63 1.76 -3.77 -13.57
CA GLU A 63 0.37 -3.51 -13.94
C GLU A 63 -0.21 -2.27 -13.20
N CYS A 64 0.44 -1.82 -12.14
CA CYS A 64 0.07 -0.54 -11.52
C CYS A 64 0.48 0.66 -12.40
N ILE A 65 1.40 0.49 -13.35
CA ILE A 65 1.82 1.52 -14.31
C ILE A 65 0.76 1.71 -15.41
N SER A 66 0.14 0.63 -15.87
CA SER A 66 -0.91 0.65 -16.92
C SER A 66 -2.27 1.09 -16.38
N CYS A 67 -2.47 1.08 -15.07
CA CYS A 67 -3.78 1.27 -14.47
C CYS A 67 -4.21 2.74 -14.42
N LYS A 68 -4.98 3.18 -15.42
CA LYS A 68 -5.49 4.55 -15.52
C LYS A 68 -6.56 4.94 -14.50
N SER A 69 -7.14 3.98 -13.77
CA SER A 69 -8.29 4.21 -12.88
C SER A 69 -7.93 4.39 -11.40
N ARG A 70 -6.65 4.33 -11.04
CA ARG A 70 -6.18 4.37 -9.64
C ARG A 70 -5.34 5.60 -9.32
N VAL A 71 -5.47 6.63 -10.14
CA VAL A 71 -5.02 7.98 -9.77
C VAL A 71 -6.29 8.70 -9.39
N LEU A 72 -6.70 8.56 -8.14
CA LEU A 72 -7.67 9.51 -7.58
C LEU A 72 -6.92 10.83 -7.51
N GLU A 73 -7.46 11.85 -8.20
CA GLU A 73 -6.91 13.20 -8.13
C GLU A 73 -6.83 13.63 -6.67
N GLY A 74 -5.66 14.16 -6.28
CA GLY A 74 -5.49 14.83 -4.99
C GLY A 74 -5.28 13.88 -3.82
N TRP A 75 -4.43 14.36 -2.91
CA TRP A 75 -4.45 13.93 -1.52
C TRP A 75 -5.75 14.40 -0.88
#